data_AF-G4Z2E3-F1
#
_entry.id   AF-G4Z2E3-F1
#
_cell.length_a   1.000
_cell.length_b   1.000
_cell.length_c   1.000
_cell.angle_alpha   90.00
_cell.angle_beta   90.00
_cell.angle_gamma   90.00
#
_symmetry.space_group_name_H-M   'P 1'
#
loop_
_entity.id
_entity.type
_entity.pdbx_description
1 polymer ?
#
loop_
_entity_poly.entity_id
_entity_poly.type
_entity_poly.pdbx_seq_one_letter_code
_entity_poly.pdbx_strand_id
1 'polypeptide(L)'
;MQCHPLQAPAPQLRPVLTTPLQAAAIAAGPLTATSQPPPPSAASGERGAPVDDMLCRYRNKKCGYPRAIKRNGERHNLCERHRAKANQNQRKLESKRRTQKRMLQQRVAAVDRVVKAKKVAASVETDVAFTIYGGAVA
;
A
#
# COMPACT_ATOMS: atom_id res chain seq x y z
N MET A 1 -12.16 -45.18 -4.73
CA MET A 1 -11.43 -43.90 -4.93
C MET A 1 -11.84 -42.95 -3.81
N GLN A 2 -11.12 -42.98 -2.69
CA GLN A 2 -11.45 -42.23 -1.48
C GLN A 2 -10.55 -40.99 -1.41
N CYS A 3 -11.11 -39.80 -1.63
CA CYS A 3 -10.39 -38.54 -1.55
C CYS A 3 -10.49 -38.00 -0.11
N HIS A 4 -9.37 -37.93 0.60
CA HIS A 4 -9.28 -37.25 1.89
C HIS A 4 -8.90 -35.76 1.69
N PRO A 5 -9.49 -34.82 2.46
CA PRO A 5 -9.15 -33.42 2.36
C PRO A 5 -7.81 -33.12 3.07
N LEU A 6 -6.92 -32.38 2.39
CA LEU A 6 -5.69 -31.88 2.97
C LEU A 6 -5.98 -30.70 3.91
N GLN A 7 -5.77 -30.92 5.20
CA GLN A 7 -5.84 -29.93 6.27
C GLN A 7 -4.68 -28.92 6.12
N ALA A 8 -4.98 -27.64 5.92
CA ALA A 8 -3.97 -26.59 5.90
C ALA A 8 -3.45 -26.29 7.33
N PRO A 9 -2.14 -26.13 7.55
CA PRO A 9 -1.60 -25.82 8.88
C PRO A 9 -1.87 -24.36 9.27
N ALA A 10 -2.31 -24.16 10.52
CA ALA A 10 -2.59 -22.84 11.08
C ALA A 10 -1.31 -21.99 11.27
N PRO A 11 -1.39 -20.65 11.10
CA PRO A 11 -0.24 -19.76 11.29
C PRO A 11 0.07 -19.60 12.78
N GLN A 12 1.17 -20.20 13.23
CA GLN A 12 1.67 -20.03 14.59
C GLN A 12 2.35 -18.65 14.72
N LEU A 13 1.67 -17.72 15.40
CA LEU A 13 2.23 -16.43 15.80
C LEU A 13 3.35 -16.65 16.84
N ARG A 14 4.54 -16.10 16.59
CA ARG A 14 5.70 -16.24 17.48
C ARG A 14 5.74 -15.06 18.46
N PRO A 15 5.89 -15.29 19.78
CA PRO A 15 6.06 -14.20 20.73
C PRO A 15 7.47 -13.62 20.63
N VAL A 16 7.57 -12.30 20.57
CA VAL A 16 8.84 -11.57 20.59
C VAL A 16 9.27 -11.41 22.06
N LEU A 17 10.36 -12.06 22.44
CA LEU A 17 10.99 -11.86 23.74
C LEU A 17 11.75 -10.53 23.74
N THR A 18 11.38 -9.64 24.65
CA THR A 18 12.11 -8.40 24.95
C THR A 18 13.22 -8.70 25.94
N THR A 19 14.48 -8.59 25.51
CA THR A 19 15.64 -8.64 26.41
C THR A 19 15.88 -7.28 27.06
N PRO A 20 16.06 -7.20 28.40
CA PRO A 20 16.44 -5.96 29.06
C PRO A 20 17.96 -5.72 28.95
N LEU A 21 18.31 -4.48 28.64
CA LEU A 21 19.67 -3.96 28.59
C LEU A 21 20.26 -3.90 30.01
N GLN A 22 21.30 -4.70 30.30
CA GLN A 22 22.00 -4.64 31.58
C GLN A 22 23.13 -3.60 31.53
N ALA A 23 23.09 -2.66 32.47
CA ALA A 23 24.15 -1.70 32.75
C ALA A 23 25.21 -2.36 33.65
N ALA A 24 26.47 -2.40 33.18
CA ALA A 24 27.61 -2.75 34.01
C ALA A 24 28.59 -1.57 34.03
N ALA A 25 28.78 -1.01 35.22
CA ALA A 25 29.81 -0.04 35.55
C ALA A 25 30.95 -0.75 36.28
N ILE A 26 32.19 -0.64 35.81
CA ILE A 26 33.38 -0.85 36.66
C ILE A 26 34.58 -0.05 36.16
N ALA A 27 35.00 0.89 37.03
CA ALA A 27 36.34 1.35 37.42
C ALA A 27 37.49 1.69 36.42
N ALA A 28 38.20 2.77 36.79
CA ALA A 28 39.42 3.35 36.22
C ALA A 28 40.65 2.43 36.31
N GLY A 29 41.53 2.34 35.30
CA GLY A 29 42.72 3.18 35.01
C GLY A 29 43.95 2.26 34.77
N PRO A 30 45.21 2.69 34.45
CA PRO A 30 45.70 4.00 34.04
C PRO A 30 46.57 3.98 32.72
N LEU A 31 46.61 5.14 32.05
CA LEU A 31 47.65 5.70 31.15
C LEU A 31 48.85 4.84 30.71
N THR A 32 48.92 4.58 29.40
CA THR A 32 50.18 4.57 28.64
C THR A 32 50.06 5.47 27.41
N ALA A 33 50.98 6.42 27.33
CA ALA A 33 51.13 7.35 26.23
C ALA A 33 51.75 6.64 25.01
N THR A 34 51.01 6.56 23.92
CA THR A 34 51.58 6.38 22.58
C THR A 34 51.17 7.59 21.75
N SER A 35 52.15 8.46 21.56
CA SER A 35 52.18 9.57 20.63
C SER A 35 52.03 9.07 19.18
N GLN A 36 50.89 9.35 18.56
CA GLN A 36 50.76 9.44 17.11
C GLN A 36 49.99 10.72 16.76
N PRO A 37 50.59 11.67 16.00
CA PRO A 37 49.84 12.79 15.44
C PRO A 37 48.93 12.30 14.30
N PRO A 38 47.65 12.71 14.22
CA PRO A 38 46.87 12.55 13.01
C PRO A 38 47.43 13.47 11.90
N PRO A 39 47.52 13.03 10.64
CA PRO A 39 47.94 13.90 9.55
C PRO A 39 46.91 15.02 9.32
N PRO A 40 47.35 16.29 9.22
CA PRO A 40 46.52 17.39 8.73
C PRO A 40 46.86 17.70 7.26
N SER A 41 46.06 17.21 6.32
CA SER A 41 45.99 17.61 4.89
C SER A 41 45.08 16.62 4.17
N ALA A 42 44.04 16.95 3.40
CA ALA A 42 43.49 18.19 2.88
C ALA A 42 41.99 17.88 2.64
N ALA A 43 41.04 18.70 3.11
CA ALA A 43 40.46 19.79 2.34
C ALA A 43 40.32 19.51 0.82
N SER A 44 39.09 19.72 0.34
CA SER A 44 38.79 20.08 -1.07
C SER A 44 38.49 18.92 -2.03
N GLY A 45 37.50 18.12 -1.64
CA GLY A 45 36.53 17.56 -2.59
C GLY A 45 35.31 18.47 -2.75
N GLU A 46 35.47 19.79 -2.66
CA GLU A 46 34.48 20.80 -3.08
C GLU A 46 34.31 20.73 -4.60
N ARG A 47 33.78 19.61 -5.10
CA ARG A 47 32.95 19.68 -6.30
C ARG A 47 31.59 20.01 -5.76
N GLY A 48 31.23 21.29 -5.78
CA GLY A 48 29.87 21.75 -5.58
C GLY A 48 28.96 21.02 -6.57
N ALA A 49 28.55 19.81 -6.21
CA ALA A 49 27.39 19.18 -6.79
C ALA A 49 26.26 20.16 -6.49
N PRO A 50 25.47 20.57 -7.50
CA PRO A 50 24.44 21.57 -7.30
C PRO A 50 23.62 21.13 -6.11
N VAL A 51 23.53 21.98 -5.09
CA VAL A 51 22.90 21.67 -3.79
C VAL A 51 21.49 21.08 -3.99
N ASP A 52 20.86 21.46 -5.09
CA ASP A 52 19.60 20.93 -5.64
C ASP A 52 19.54 19.39 -5.79
N ASP A 53 20.67 18.69 -5.98
CA ASP A 53 20.70 17.23 -6.14
C ASP A 53 20.47 16.46 -4.83
N MET A 54 20.67 17.11 -3.69
CA MET A 54 20.33 16.56 -2.39
C MET A 54 18.88 16.86 -1.99
N LEU A 55 18.28 17.91 -2.57
CA LEU A 55 16.98 18.42 -2.15
C LEU A 55 15.81 17.76 -2.88
N CYS A 56 14.68 17.71 -2.20
CA CYS A 56 13.44 17.17 -2.75
C CYS A 56 12.94 17.93 -3.99
N ARG A 57 12.73 17.21 -5.10
CA ARG A 57 12.19 17.75 -6.36
C ARG A 57 10.66 17.77 -6.40
N TYR A 58 10.02 18.46 -5.45
CA TYR A 58 8.57 18.61 -5.47
C TYR A 58 8.13 19.68 -6.49
N ARG A 59 7.17 19.34 -7.36
CA ARG A 59 6.86 20.15 -8.56
C ARG A 59 6.17 21.49 -8.29
N ASN A 60 5.32 21.57 -7.27
CA ASN A 60 4.52 22.79 -7.01
C ASN A 60 5.20 23.77 -6.05
N LYS A 61 6.16 23.34 -5.22
CA LYS A 61 6.91 24.21 -4.32
C LYS A 61 8.31 23.64 -4.07
N LYS A 62 9.31 24.53 -4.05
CA LYS A 62 10.68 24.17 -3.68
C LYS A 62 10.70 23.64 -2.25
N CYS A 63 11.34 22.50 -2.04
CA CYS A 63 11.34 21.80 -0.76
C CYS A 63 12.78 21.70 -0.24
N GLY A 64 13.07 22.38 0.88
CA GLY A 64 14.40 22.39 1.51
C GLY A 64 14.80 21.10 2.24
N TYR A 65 13.97 20.06 2.21
CA TYR A 65 14.27 18.79 2.87
C TYR A 65 15.03 17.85 1.93
N PRO A 66 15.97 17.05 2.45
CA PRO A 66 16.73 16.12 1.65
C PRO A 66 15.86 15.00 1.07
N ARG A 67 16.30 14.43 -0.04
CA ARG A 67 15.70 13.25 -0.69
C ARG A 67 15.75 12.04 0.26
N ALA A 68 14.64 11.31 0.35
CA ALA A 68 14.60 10.09 1.16
C ALA A 68 15.47 8.98 0.53
N ILE A 69 16.08 8.13 1.35
CA ILE A 69 16.89 7.01 0.88
C ILE A 69 16.04 5.73 0.89
N LYS A 70 16.04 5.00 -0.22
CA LYS A 70 15.42 3.67 -0.32
C LYS A 70 16.31 2.66 0.40
N ARG A 71 15.78 1.48 0.76
CA ARG A 71 16.56 0.40 1.41
C ARG A 71 17.80 -0.03 0.60
N ASN A 72 17.77 0.19 -0.71
CA ASN A 72 18.84 -0.15 -1.64
C ASN A 72 19.95 0.93 -1.71
N GLY A 73 19.87 1.99 -0.91
CA GLY A 73 20.80 3.13 -0.96
C GLY A 73 20.48 4.20 -2.01
N GLU A 74 19.56 3.91 -2.95
CA GLU A 74 19.13 4.87 -3.98
C GLU A 74 18.26 6.00 -3.40
N ARG A 75 18.47 7.23 -3.86
CA ARG A 75 17.68 8.40 -3.47
C ARG A 75 16.34 8.47 -4.19
N HIS A 76 15.27 8.64 -3.42
CA HIS A 76 13.98 9.04 -3.97
C HIS A 76 14.01 10.46 -4.55
N ASN A 77 13.13 10.77 -5.50
CA ASN A 77 12.97 12.14 -6.01
C ASN A 77 12.38 13.11 -4.98
N LEU A 78 11.70 12.59 -3.96
CA LEU A 78 10.95 13.34 -2.96
C LEU A 78 11.54 13.11 -1.56
N CYS A 79 11.40 14.08 -0.67
CA CYS A 79 11.67 13.88 0.76
C CYS A 79 10.60 12.99 1.40
N GLU A 80 10.89 12.49 2.61
CA GLU A 80 9.99 11.59 3.34
C GLU A 80 8.60 12.19 3.55
N ARG A 81 8.54 13.48 3.89
CA ARG A 81 7.28 14.21 4.06
C ARG A 81 6.42 14.20 2.81
N HIS A 82 7.00 14.48 1.64
CA HIS A 82 6.25 14.49 0.38
C HIS A 82 5.91 13.08 -0.10
N ARG A 83 6.76 12.10 0.18
CA ARG A 83 6.50 10.68 -0.10
C ARG A 83 5.30 10.17 0.71
N ALA A 84 5.24 10.47 2.00
CA ALA A 84 4.09 10.14 2.85
C ALA A 84 2.80 10.84 2.37
N LYS A 85 2.88 12.12 1.99
CA LYS A 85 1.73 12.85 1.43
C LYS A 85 1.24 12.24 0.11
N ALA A 86 2.15 11.84 -0.77
CA ALA A 86 1.82 11.16 -2.02
C ALA A 86 1.12 9.82 -1.75
N ASN A 87 1.64 9.02 -0.82
CA ASN A 87 1.00 7.77 -0.41
C ASN A 87 -0.39 7.98 0.19
N GLN A 88 -0.57 9.01 1.03
CA GLN A 88 -1.88 9.34 1.57
C GLN A 88 -2.85 9.76 0.46
N ASN A 89 -2.39 10.55 -0.51
CA ASN A 89 -3.21 10.95 -1.64
C ASN A 89 -3.59 9.76 -2.52
N GLN A 90 -2.64 8.85 -2.78
CA GLN A 90 -2.91 7.61 -3.50
C GLN A 90 -3.98 6.77 -2.79
N ARG A 91 -3.83 6.53 -1.48
CA ARG A 91 -4.83 5.79 -0.68
C ARG A 91 -6.22 6.44 -0.74
N LYS A 92 -6.29 7.78 -0.67
CA LYS A 92 -7.55 8.53 -0.79
C LYS A 92 -8.17 8.35 -2.19
N LEU A 93 -7.37 8.48 -3.24
CA LEU A 93 -7.84 8.33 -4.62
C LEU A 93 -8.32 6.91 -4.90
N GLU A 94 -7.57 5.90 -4.47
CA GLU A 94 -7.96 4.50 -4.58
C GLU A 94 -9.23 4.18 -3.80
N SER A 95 -9.38 4.71 -2.59
CA SER A 95 -10.60 4.54 -1.79
C SER A 95 -11.82 5.13 -2.50
N LYS A 96 -11.69 6.35 -3.05
CA LYS A 96 -12.75 6.97 -3.88
C LYS A 96 -13.06 6.13 -5.11
N ARG A 97 -12.03 5.65 -5.83
CA ARG A 97 -12.20 4.80 -7.02
C ARG A 97 -12.90 3.48 -6.70
N ARG A 98 -12.54 2.82 -5.59
CA ARG A 98 -13.17 1.57 -5.13
C ARG A 98 -14.64 1.80 -4.77
N THR A 99 -14.94 2.90 -4.09
CA THR A 99 -16.32 3.26 -3.72
C THR A 99 -17.18 3.55 -4.95
N GLN A 100 -16.68 4.37 -5.88
CA GLN A 100 -17.36 4.65 -7.14
C GLN A 100 -17.60 3.38 -7.96
N LYS A 101 -16.60 2.50 -8.06
CA LYS A 101 -16.75 1.20 -8.74
C LYS A 101 -17.83 0.34 -8.09
N ARG A 102 -17.88 0.28 -6.74
CA ARG A 102 -18.92 -0.44 -6.01
C ARG A 102 -20.31 0.14 -6.26
N MET A 103 -20.45 1.47 -6.22
CA MET A 103 -21.72 2.15 -6.50
C MET A 103 -22.19 1.89 -7.94
N LEU A 104 -21.29 1.97 -8.92
CA LEU A 104 -21.60 1.65 -10.31
C LEU A 104 -22.02 0.19 -10.46
N GLN A 105 -21.29 -0.75 -9.86
CA GLN A 105 -21.65 -2.17 -9.86
C GLN A 105 -23.01 -2.43 -9.22
N GLN A 106 -23.34 -1.76 -8.11
CA GLN A 106 -24.65 -1.86 -7.47
C GLN A 106 -25.76 -1.30 -8.37
N ARG A 107 -25.53 -0.17 -9.04
CA ARG A 107 -26.49 0.40 -10.01
C ARG A 107 -26.74 -0.54 -11.17
N VAL A 108 -25.67 -1.10 -11.76
CA VAL A 108 -25.80 -2.08 -12.85
C VAL A 108 -26.58 -3.31 -12.38
N ALA A 109 -26.20 -3.89 -11.23
CA ALA A 109 -26.92 -5.04 -10.67
C ALA A 109 -28.40 -4.74 -10.35
N ALA A 110 -28.72 -3.51 -9.92
CA ALA A 110 -30.10 -3.10 -9.69
C ALA A 110 -30.89 -3.00 -11.00
N VAL A 111 -30.30 -2.42 -12.05
CA VAL A 111 -30.90 -2.38 -13.38
C VAL A 111 -31.12 -3.80 -13.92
N ASP A 112 -30.12 -4.67 -13.81
CA ASP A 112 -30.21 -6.07 -14.25
C ASP A 112 -31.34 -6.82 -13.53
N ARG A 113 -31.53 -6.57 -12.23
CA ARG A 113 -32.67 -7.13 -11.45
C ARG A 113 -34.02 -6.64 -11.96
N VAL A 114 -34.16 -5.35 -12.25
CA VAL A 114 -35.41 -4.78 -12.79
C VAL A 114 -35.70 -5.34 -14.17
N VAL A 115 -34.70 -5.40 -15.05
CA VAL A 115 -34.85 -5.96 -16.40
C VAL A 115 -35.23 -7.45 -16.32
N LYS A 116 -34.59 -8.22 -15.44
CA LYS A 116 -34.94 -9.62 -15.22
C LYS A 116 -36.36 -9.80 -14.69
N ALA A 117 -36.80 -8.97 -13.75
CA ALA A 117 -38.17 -9.01 -13.23
C ALA A 117 -39.20 -8.69 -14.32
N LYS A 118 -38.96 -7.67 -15.15
CA LYS A 118 -39.82 -7.34 -16.29
C LYS A 118 -39.89 -8.48 -17.31
N LYS A 119 -38.76 -9.13 -17.60
CA LYS A 119 -38.72 -10.30 -18.49
C LYS A 119 -39.54 -11.46 -17.94
N VAL A 120 -39.45 -11.73 -16.63
CA VAL A 120 -40.25 -12.78 -15.98
C VAL A 120 -41.74 -12.43 -15.97
N ALA A 121 -42.10 -11.18 -15.68
CA ALA A 121 -43.49 -10.74 -15.74
C ALA A 121 -44.07 -10.92 -17.15
N ALA A 122 -43.33 -10.49 -18.18
CA ALA A 122 -43.74 -10.67 -19.57
C ALA A 122 -43.90 -12.16 -19.96
N SER A 123 -43.01 -13.05 -19.49
CA SER A 123 -43.17 -14.49 -19.76
C SER A 123 -44.40 -15.06 -19.04
N VAL A 124 -44.64 -14.67 -17.78
CA VAL A 124 -45.84 -15.10 -17.04
C VAL A 124 -47.11 -14.60 -17.73
N GLU A 125 -47.13 -13.35 -18.19
CA GLU A 125 -48.24 -12.81 -18.98
C GLU A 125 -48.49 -13.64 -20.25
N THR A 126 -47.44 -14.06 -20.95
CA THR A 126 -47.57 -14.91 -22.14
C THR A 126 -48.07 -16.32 -21.81
N ASP A 127 -47.61 -16.92 -20.71
CA ASP A 127 -48.08 -18.24 -20.24
C ASP A 127 -49.56 -18.20 -19.80
N VAL A 128 -49.97 -17.12 -19.11
CA VAL A 128 -51.36 -16.89 -18.71
C VAL A 128 -52.25 -16.71 -19.94
N ALA A 129 -51.83 -15.90 -20.91
CA ALA A 129 -52.58 -15.71 -22.16
C ALA A 129 -52.74 -17.02 -22.94
N PHE A 130 -51.68 -17.84 -23.02
CA PHE A 130 -51.76 -19.15 -23.65
C PHE A 130 -52.75 -20.09 -22.92
N THR A 131 -52.74 -20.08 -21.59
CA THR A 131 -53.63 -20.93 -20.79
C THR A 131 -55.10 -20.52 -20.91
N ILE A 132 -55.39 -19.22 -20.92
CA ILE A 132 -56.78 -18.71 -20.98
C ILE A 132 -57.35 -18.83 -22.39
N TYR A 133 -56.57 -18.51 -23.43
CA TYR A 133 -57.07 -18.38 -24.80
C TYR A 133 -56.68 -19.54 -25.74
N GLY A 134 -55.71 -20.37 -25.37
CA GLY A 134 -55.17 -21.46 -26.23
C GLY A 134 -55.68 -22.87 -25.90
N GLY A 135 -56.58 -23.02 -24.93
CA GLY A 135 -57.08 -24.31 -24.44
C GLY A 135 -58.25 -24.94 -25.21
N ALA A 136 -58.61 -24.46 -26.40
CA ALA A 136 -59.74 -24.99 -27.18
C ALA A 136 -59.38 -25.20 -28.66
N VAL A 137 -58.61 -26.25 -28.94
CA VAL A 137 -58.69 -26.99 -30.22
C VAL A 137 -58.20 -28.42 -30.00
N ALA A 138 -59.11 -29.32 -29.64
CA ALA A 138 -59.10 -30.74 -29.95
C ALA A 138 -60.50 -31.31 -29.72
#